data_AF-A0A9E3F612-F1
#
_entry.id   AF-A0A9E3F612-F1
#
_cell.length_a   1.000
_cell.length_b   1.000
_cell.length_c   1.000
_cell.angle_alpha   90.00
_cell.angle_beta   90.00
_cell.angle_gamma   90.00
#
_symmetry.space_group_name_H-M   'P 1'
#
loop_
_entity.id
_entity.type
_entity.pdbx_description
1 polymer ?
#
loop_
_entity_poly.entity_id
_entity_poly.type
_entity_poly.pdbx_seq_one_letter_code
_entity_poly.pdbx_strand_id
1 'polypeptide(L)'
;MIVEIPQGSSNKYEFDHDLGVFKLDRTLYSPMFYPFDYGWVCDTLADDGDPLDILVITSQPTFPGCLIAARPLGILMMRDDKGPDEKILSVAAADPRFTDIENLSDLPPHILKEIVHFFDIYKELEEKETNVLGWQDVATAHEVIRRFRGRH
;
A
#
# COMPACT_ATOMS: atom_id res chain seq x y z
N MET A 1 7.67 -6.86 0.75
CA MET A 1 6.21 -6.84 0.57
C MET A 1 5.81 -8.12 -0.13
N ILE A 2 4.72 -8.76 0.31
CA ILE A 2 4.00 -9.71 -0.54
C ILE A 2 2.89 -8.94 -1.25
N VAL A 3 2.82 -9.07 -2.57
CA VAL A 3 1.83 -8.38 -3.40
C VAL A 3 0.47 -9.08 -3.28
N GLU A 4 -0.58 -8.33 -3.04
CA GLU A 4 -1.98 -8.79 -3.18
C GLU A 4 -2.56 -8.32 -4.50
N ILE A 5 -2.41 -7.03 -4.79
CA ILE A 5 -3.11 -6.37 -5.88
C ILE A 5 -2.07 -5.76 -6.80
N PRO A 6 -1.88 -6.33 -8.00
CA PRO A 6 -0.97 -5.75 -8.98
C PRO A 6 -1.46 -4.38 -9.46
N GLN A 7 -0.52 -3.52 -9.80
CA GLN A 7 -0.75 -2.25 -10.47
C GLN A 7 -1.74 -2.41 -11.64
N GLY A 8 -2.70 -1.50 -11.75
CA GLY A 8 -3.71 -1.50 -12.81
C GLY A 8 -4.87 -2.47 -12.58
N SER A 9 -4.88 -3.25 -11.50
CA SER A 9 -6.00 -4.13 -11.16
C SER A 9 -7.16 -3.35 -10.54
N SER A 10 -8.38 -3.66 -11.00
CA SER A 10 -9.65 -3.30 -10.33
C SER A 10 -10.17 -4.41 -9.42
N ASN A 11 -9.50 -5.57 -9.39
CA ASN A 11 -9.81 -6.64 -8.45
C ASN A 11 -9.03 -6.42 -7.17
N LYS A 12 -9.74 -6.30 -6.04
CA LYS A 12 -9.18 -6.32 -4.71
C LYS A 12 -9.04 -7.77 -4.27
N TYR A 13 -7.82 -8.28 -4.37
CA TYR A 13 -7.46 -9.56 -3.78
C TYR A 13 -7.11 -9.38 -2.30
N GLU A 14 -7.24 -10.44 -1.53
CA GLU A 14 -6.76 -10.55 -0.16
C GLU A 14 -6.12 -11.93 0.03
N PHE A 15 -5.10 -12.03 0.89
CA PHE A 15 -4.57 -13.32 1.29
C PHE A 15 -5.38 -13.89 2.47
N ASP A 16 -6.00 -15.05 2.26
CA ASP A 16 -6.69 -15.79 3.31
C ASP A 16 -5.65 -16.60 4.10
N HIS A 17 -5.36 -16.17 5.33
CA HIS A 17 -4.35 -16.79 6.19
C HIS A 17 -4.75 -18.18 6.71
N ASP A 18 -6.05 -18.47 6.84
CA ASP A 18 -6.53 -19.77 7.31
C ASP A 18 -6.42 -20.82 6.20
N LEU A 19 -6.73 -20.43 4.96
CA LEU A 19 -6.69 -21.30 3.80
C LEU A 19 -5.32 -21.31 3.09
N GLY A 20 -4.50 -20.30 3.32
CA GLY A 20 -3.19 -20.13 2.68
C GLY A 20 -3.28 -19.82 1.17
N VAL A 21 -4.33 -19.11 0.75
CA VAL A 21 -4.60 -18.82 -0.68
C VAL A 21 -4.97 -17.35 -0.90
N PHE A 22 -4.72 -16.84 -2.11
CA PHE A 22 -5.27 -15.56 -2.53
C PHE A 22 -6.73 -15.72 -2.94
N LYS A 23 -7.58 -14.86 -2.39
CA LYS A 23 -9.01 -14.80 -2.65
C LYS A 23 -9.35 -13.47 -3.30
N LEU A 24 -10.32 -13.48 -4.21
CA LEU A 24 -10.97 -12.24 -4.66
C LEU A 24 -11.93 -11.80 -3.56
N ASP A 25 -11.60 -10.73 -2.82
CA ASP A 25 -12.51 -10.09 -1.86
C ASP A 25 -13.67 -9.46 -2.63
N ARG A 26 -13.32 -8.58 -3.57
CA ARG A 26 -14.28 -7.91 -4.46
C ARG A 26 -13.62 -7.31 -5.68
N THR A 27 -14.42 -6.98 -6.69
CA THR A 27 -14.04 -5.98 -7.69
C THR A 27 -14.40 -4.60 -7.13
N LEU A 28 -13.56 -3.58 -7.35
CA LEU A 28 -13.83 -2.21 -6.95
C LEU A 28 -15.17 -1.73 -7.53
N TYR A 29 -15.96 -1.01 -6.73
CA TYR A 29 -17.31 -0.59 -7.14
C TYR A 29 -17.24 0.58 -8.13
N SER A 30 -16.17 1.38 -8.04
CA SER A 30 -15.82 2.44 -8.99
C SER A 30 -14.93 1.90 -10.13
N PRO A 31 -15.01 2.46 -11.36
CA PRO A 31 -14.17 2.07 -12.50
C PRO A 31 -12.74 2.61 -12.34
N MET A 32 -12.08 2.19 -11.26
CA MET A 32 -10.74 2.58 -10.87
C MET A 32 -9.84 1.37 -10.75
N PHE A 33 -8.54 1.62 -10.64
CA PHE A 33 -7.52 0.61 -10.50
C PHE A 33 -6.47 1.05 -9.50
N TYR A 34 -5.83 0.09 -8.83
CA TYR A 34 -4.72 0.38 -7.94
C TYR A 34 -3.56 1.02 -8.74
N PRO A 35 -3.05 2.19 -8.32
CA PRO A 35 -2.07 2.94 -9.11
C PRO A 35 -0.70 2.25 -9.19
N PHE A 36 -0.38 1.40 -8.21
CA PHE A 36 0.86 0.63 -8.09
C PHE A 36 0.60 -0.71 -7.40
N ASP A 37 1.61 -1.57 -7.32
CA ASP A 37 1.49 -2.85 -6.62
C ASP A 37 1.22 -2.62 -5.13
N TYR A 38 0.19 -3.27 -4.61
CA TYR A 38 -0.28 -3.15 -3.24
C TYR A 38 -0.25 -4.50 -2.53
N GLY A 39 0.03 -4.49 -1.23
CA GLY A 39 -0.09 -5.65 -0.36
C GLY A 39 0.47 -5.31 1.01
N TRP A 40 1.17 -6.27 1.64
CA TRP A 40 1.59 -6.11 3.02
C TRP A 40 3.08 -6.27 3.29
N VAL A 41 3.55 -5.68 4.39
CA VAL A 41 4.91 -5.84 4.89
C VAL A 41 5.04 -7.15 5.66
N CYS A 42 5.94 -8.03 5.20
CA CYS A 42 6.22 -9.29 5.87
C CYS A 42 6.67 -9.07 7.32
N ASP A 43 6.28 -9.99 8.21
CA ASP A 43 6.70 -9.99 9.63
C ASP A 43 6.29 -8.71 10.36
N THR A 44 5.08 -8.21 10.09
CA THR A 44 4.46 -7.09 10.82
C THR A 44 3.04 -7.45 11.24
N LEU A 45 2.59 -6.90 12.37
CA LEU A 45 1.23 -7.02 12.87
C LEU A 45 0.84 -5.70 13.54
N ALA A 46 -0.10 -4.99 12.94
CA ALA A 46 -0.63 -3.72 13.43
C ALA A 46 -1.60 -3.92 14.60
N ASP A 47 -2.09 -2.82 15.17
CA ASP A 47 -2.96 -2.87 16.36
C ASP A 47 -4.39 -3.35 16.06
N ASP A 48 -4.79 -3.40 14.78
CA ASP A 48 -6.05 -3.98 14.28
C ASP A 48 -5.98 -5.49 14.01
N GLY A 49 -4.78 -6.08 14.09
CA GLY A 49 -4.54 -7.50 13.85
C GLY A 49 -4.16 -7.84 12.40
N ASP A 50 -4.05 -6.86 11.52
CA ASP A 50 -3.60 -7.06 10.14
C ASP A 50 -2.12 -6.65 9.98
N PRO A 51 -1.38 -7.22 9.01
CA PRO A 51 -0.05 -6.72 8.67
C PRO A 51 -0.09 -5.29 8.12
N LEU A 52 1.04 -4.56 8.20
CA LEU A 52 1.09 -3.20 7.67
C LEU A 52 0.90 -3.15 6.15
N ASP A 53 0.04 -2.24 5.71
CA ASP A 53 -0.19 -1.95 4.31
C ASP A 53 0.98 -1.21 3.65
N ILE A 54 1.26 -1.58 2.41
CA ILE A 54 2.34 -0.99 1.63
C ILE A 54 1.97 -0.96 0.14
N LEU A 55 2.32 0.16 -0.49
CA LEU A 55 2.24 0.41 -1.92
C LEU A 55 3.66 0.54 -2.47
N VAL A 56 3.99 -0.23 -3.51
CA VAL A 56 5.32 -0.23 -4.14
C VAL A 56 5.22 0.24 -5.58
N ILE A 57 5.87 1.37 -5.86
CA ILE A 57 6.02 1.88 -7.23
C ILE A 57 6.92 0.92 -8.02
N THR A 58 6.36 0.39 -9.11
CA THR A 58 6.98 -0.58 -10.02
C THR A 58 6.99 -0.07 -11.46
N SER A 59 7.98 -0.52 -12.25
CA SER A 59 8.02 -0.35 -13.72
C SER A 59 6.86 -0.98 -14.48
N GLN A 60 6.47 -2.15 -14.02
CA GLN A 60 5.48 -3.00 -14.62
C GLN A 60 4.75 -3.71 -13.49
N PRO A 61 3.45 -4.00 -13.65
CA PRO A 61 2.72 -4.78 -12.66
C PRO A 61 3.39 -6.14 -12.46
N THR A 62 3.36 -6.63 -11.22
CA THR A 62 3.81 -8.00 -10.93
C THR A 62 2.62 -8.98 -10.93
N PHE A 63 2.46 -9.78 -9.88
CA PHE A 63 1.40 -10.77 -9.72
C PHE A 63 1.10 -11.02 -8.23
N PRO A 64 -0.13 -11.44 -7.86
CA PRO A 64 -0.45 -11.76 -6.47
C PRO A 64 0.45 -12.88 -5.93
N GLY A 65 1.01 -12.69 -4.73
CA GLY A 65 1.99 -13.57 -4.11
C GLY A 65 3.45 -13.28 -4.48
N CYS A 66 3.71 -12.30 -5.35
CA CYS A 66 5.08 -11.89 -5.66
C CYS A 66 5.74 -11.24 -4.42
N LEU A 67 6.97 -11.66 -4.10
CA LEU A 67 7.79 -11.03 -3.07
C LEU A 67 8.62 -9.90 -3.68
N ILE A 68 8.41 -8.67 -3.21
CA ILE A 68 9.18 -7.50 -3.61
C ILE A 68 10.07 -7.01 -2.46
N ALA A 69 11.37 -6.89 -2.74
CA ALA A 69 12.28 -6.10 -1.91
C ALA A 69 11.97 -4.61 -2.13
N ALA A 70 11.36 -3.98 -1.13
CA ALA A 70 10.85 -2.62 -1.21
C ALA A 70 11.67 -1.67 -0.32
N ARG A 71 11.95 -0.47 -0.82
CA ARG A 71 12.59 0.61 -0.06
C ARG A 71 11.57 1.72 0.24
N PRO A 72 11.24 1.98 1.52
CA PRO A 72 10.30 3.05 1.91
C PRO A 72 10.76 4.44 1.48
N LEU A 73 9.80 5.28 1.13
CA LEU A 73 9.96 6.71 0.81
C LEU A 73 9.19 7.62 1.78
N GLY A 74 8.13 7.10 2.39
CA GLY A 74 7.24 7.83 3.28
C GLY A 74 6.01 7.00 3.63
N ILE A 75 5.04 7.64 4.29
CA ILE A 75 3.80 6.99 4.73
C ILE A 75 2.62 7.93 4.53
N LEU A 76 1.53 7.40 3.98
CA LEU A 76 0.26 8.09 3.85
C LEU A 76 -0.54 7.87 5.14
N MET A 77 -0.80 8.95 5.86
CA MET A 77 -1.66 8.92 7.04
C MET A 77 -3.10 9.05 6.57
N MET A 78 -3.92 8.05 6.87
CA MET A 78 -5.35 8.09 6.58
C MET A 78 -6.15 7.31 7.62
N ARG A 79 -7.46 7.48 7.58
CA ARG A 79 -8.41 6.77 8.42
C ARG A 79 -9.56 6.27 7.57
N ASP A 80 -10.13 5.15 7.96
CA ASP A 80 -11.42 4.69 7.47
C ASP A 80 -12.38 4.41 8.64
N ASP A 81 -13.55 3.85 8.34
CA ASP A 81 -14.58 3.54 9.34
C ASP A 81 -14.10 2.64 10.50
N LYS A 82 -13.00 1.90 10.33
CA LYS A 82 -12.43 1.01 11.34
C LYS A 82 -11.33 1.65 12.18
N GLY A 83 -10.80 2.81 11.79
CA GLY A 83 -9.77 3.52 12.54
C GLY A 83 -8.61 4.02 11.68
N PRO A 84 -7.40 4.14 12.25
CA PRO A 84 -6.18 4.42 11.50
C PRO A 84 -5.92 3.34 10.43
N ASP A 85 -5.54 3.79 9.22
CA ASP A 85 -5.30 2.92 8.05
C ASP A 85 -4.04 3.43 7.30
N GLU A 86 -2.90 3.51 7.98
CA GLU A 86 -1.69 4.08 7.37
C GLU A 86 -1.09 3.18 6.28
N LYS A 87 -0.63 3.80 5.18
CA LYS A 87 -0.09 3.06 4.02
C LYS A 87 1.33 3.50 3.71
N ILE A 88 2.27 2.58 3.78
CA ILE A 88 3.68 2.86 3.45
C ILE A 88 3.80 3.02 1.94
N LEU A 89 4.45 4.09 1.47
CA LEU A 89 4.86 4.22 0.06
C LEU A 89 6.32 3.82 -0.09
N SER A 90 6.61 2.97 -1.06
CA SER A 90 7.94 2.45 -1.35
C SER A 90 8.22 2.38 -2.85
N VAL A 91 9.48 2.14 -3.20
CA VAL A 91 9.92 1.78 -4.56
C VAL A 91 10.51 0.36 -4.57
N ALA A 92 10.47 -0.30 -5.73
CA ALA A 92 11.16 -1.57 -5.92
C ALA A 92 12.69 -1.38 -5.85
N ALA A 93 13.33 -1.99 -4.85
CA ALA A 93 14.75 -1.74 -4.55
C ALA A 93 15.72 -2.23 -5.64
N ALA A 94 15.33 -3.26 -6.41
CA ALA A 94 16.15 -3.84 -7.46
C ALA A 94 16.01 -3.11 -8.81
N ASP A 95 15.17 -2.09 -8.89
CA ASP A 95 14.85 -1.40 -10.12
C ASP A 95 15.71 -0.13 -10.27
N PRO A 96 16.66 -0.08 -11.22
CA PRO A 96 17.65 0.99 -11.31
C PRO A 96 17.06 2.36 -11.60
N ARG A 97 15.83 2.43 -12.12
CA ARG A 97 15.12 3.70 -12.33
C ARG A 97 14.77 4.42 -11.04
N PHE A 98 14.78 3.73 -9.90
CA PHE A 98 14.49 4.29 -8.59
C PHE A 98 15.73 4.45 -7.70
N THR A 99 16.93 4.33 -8.28
CA THR A 99 18.20 4.44 -7.53
C THR A 99 18.29 5.75 -6.76
N ASP A 100 17.95 6.87 -7.41
CA ASP A 100 18.10 8.22 -6.84
C ASP A 100 16.82 8.73 -6.14
N ILE A 101 15.80 7.88 -5.96
CA ILE A 101 14.51 8.26 -5.37
C ILE A 101 14.53 7.87 -3.89
N GLU A 102 14.91 8.75 -2.98
CA GLU A 102 15.08 8.40 -1.56
C GLU A 102 13.93 8.86 -0.66
N ASN A 103 13.22 9.91 -1.07
CA ASN A 103 12.16 10.56 -0.32
C ASN A 103 10.94 10.84 -1.21
N LEU A 104 9.80 11.16 -0.59
CA LEU A 104 8.60 11.59 -1.32
C LEU A 104 8.86 12.78 -2.25
N SER A 105 9.76 13.70 -1.87
CA SER A 105 10.11 14.88 -2.67
C SER A 105 10.83 14.57 -3.98
N ASP A 106 11.40 13.37 -4.09
CA ASP A 106 12.14 12.95 -5.28
C ASP A 106 11.19 12.42 -6.38
N LEU A 107 9.93 12.15 -6.02
CA LEU A 107 8.88 11.75 -6.96
C LEU A 107 8.26 12.97 -7.67
N PRO A 108 7.83 12.80 -8.93
CA PRO A 108 6.90 13.73 -9.56
C PRO A 108 5.68 14.01 -8.64
N PRO A 109 5.39 15.27 -8.29
CA PRO A 109 4.35 15.59 -7.31
C PRO A 109 2.94 15.08 -7.69
N HIS A 110 2.68 14.84 -8.97
CA HIS A 110 1.40 14.32 -9.43
C HIS A 110 1.17 12.87 -8.98
N ILE A 111 2.21 12.04 -8.89
CA ILE A 111 2.09 10.65 -8.40
C ILE A 111 1.52 10.62 -6.98
N LEU A 112 2.01 11.49 -6.10
CA LEU A 112 1.50 11.60 -4.73
C LEU A 112 0.02 12.03 -4.69
N LYS A 113 -0.40 12.89 -5.63
CA LYS A 113 -1.80 13.33 -5.76
C LYS A 113 -2.70 12.20 -6.27
N GLU A 114 -2.24 11.42 -7.24
CA GLU A 114 -2.97 10.26 -7.76
C GLU A 114 -3.21 9.21 -6.68
N ILE A 115 -2.19 8.90 -5.88
CA ILE A 115 -2.30 7.96 -4.76
C ILE A 115 -3.31 8.47 -3.72
N VAL A 116 -3.20 9.75 -3.32
CA VAL A 116 -4.14 10.38 -2.39
C VAL A 116 -5.56 10.31 -2.94
N HIS A 117 -5.76 10.72 -4.19
CA HIS A 117 -7.07 10.71 -4.82
C HIS A 117 -7.67 9.30 -4.86
N PHE A 118 -6.88 8.29 -5.26
CA PHE A 118 -7.34 6.91 -5.26
C PHE A 118 -7.87 6.48 -3.89
N PHE A 119 -7.09 6.64 -2.82
CA PHE A 119 -7.50 6.22 -1.48
C PHE A 119 -8.63 7.06 -0.88
N ASP A 120 -8.82 8.28 -1.35
CA ASP A 120 -9.89 9.18 -0.92
C ASP A 120 -11.26 8.79 -1.49
N ILE A 121 -11.33 8.21 -2.70
CA ILE A 121 -12.59 7.95 -3.41
C ILE A 121 -12.87 6.48 -3.76
N TYR A 122 -11.93 5.54 -3.57
CA TYR A 122 -12.13 4.15 -4.04
C TYR A 122 -13.23 3.36 -3.34
N LYS A 123 -13.60 3.78 -2.14
CA LYS A 123 -14.70 3.19 -1.37
C LYS A 123 -15.99 4.03 -1.44
N GLU A 124 -16.04 5.12 -2.22
CA GLU A 124 -17.20 6.03 -2.26
C GLU A 124 -18.48 5.31 -2.70
N LEU A 125 -18.42 4.50 -3.76
CA LEU A 125 -19.57 3.69 -4.21
C LEU A 125 -19.87 2.47 -3.31
N GLU A 126 -18.98 2.15 -2.36
CA GLU A 126 -19.27 1.19 -1.27
C GLU A 126 -20.01 1.84 -0.10
N GLU A 127 -20.34 3.14 -0.18
CA GLU A 127 -20.94 3.94 0.90
C GLU A 127 -20.10 3.94 2.19
N LYS A 128 -18.77 3.92 2.06
CA LYS A 128 -17.82 4.01 3.17
C LYS A 128 -17.00 5.28 3.08
N GLU A 129 -16.69 5.87 4.23
CA GLU A 129 -15.87 7.07 4.29
C GLU A 129 -14.39 6.72 4.46
N THR A 130 -13.55 7.47 3.76
CA THR A 130 -12.10 7.49 3.92
C THR A 130 -11.66 8.93 4.11
N ASN A 131 -10.66 9.15 4.95
CA ASN A 131 -10.12 10.49 5.22
C ASN A 131 -8.60 10.46 5.19
N VAL A 132 -8.04 11.10 4.16
CA VAL A 132 -6.59 11.26 4.01
C VAL A 132 -6.10 12.46 4.83
N LEU A 133 -5.26 12.19 5.82
CA LEU A 133 -4.63 13.21 6.69
C LEU A 133 -3.36 13.81 6.06
N GLY A 134 -2.76 13.10 5.11
CA GLY A 134 -1.62 13.57 4.31
C GLY A 134 -0.37 12.70 4.47
N TRP A 135 0.71 13.16 3.86
CA TRP A 135 1.98 12.43 3.82
C TRP A 135 2.88 12.74 5.02
N GLN A 136 3.59 11.73 5.52
CA GLN A 136 4.74 11.87 6.40
C GLN A 136 6.00 11.27 5.78
N ASP A 137 7.15 11.64 6.31
CA ASP A 137 8.45 11.32 5.74
C ASP A 137 8.88 9.85 5.92
N VAL A 138 10.02 9.51 5.34
CA VAL A 138 10.61 8.17 5.39
C VAL A 138 11.01 7.77 6.82
N ALA A 139 11.32 8.74 7.69
CA ALA A 139 11.70 8.46 9.08
C ALA A 139 10.50 7.95 9.87
N THR A 140 9.32 8.59 9.73
CA THR A 140 8.08 8.07 10.28
C THR A 140 7.76 6.69 9.73
N ALA A 141 7.87 6.47 8.41
CA ALA A 141 7.60 5.16 7.82
C ALA A 141 8.47 4.06 8.46
N HIS A 142 9.77 4.32 8.67
CA HIS A 142 10.67 3.40 9.36
C HIS A 142 10.35 3.20 10.84
N GLU A 143 9.86 4.22 11.55
CA GLU A 143 9.39 4.10 12.92
C GLU A 143 8.17 3.17 13.01
N VAL A 144 7.17 3.37 12.15
CA VAL A 144 5.96 2.54 12.08
C VAL A 144 6.31 1.09 11.76
N ILE A 145 7.13 0.84 10.74
CA ILE A 145 7.57 -0.53 10.40
C ILE A 145 8.27 -1.20 11.60
N ARG A 146 9.15 -0.48 12.29
CA ARG A 146 9.87 -1.03 13.46
C ARG A 146 8.94 -1.30 14.63
N ARG A 147 7.94 -0.45 14.86
CA ARG A 147 6.96 -0.60 15.94
C ARG A 147 6.16 -1.89 15.82
N PHE A 148 5.83 -2.29 14.59
CA PHE A 148 4.96 -3.43 14.34
C PHE A 148 5.67 -4.72 13.91
N ARG A 149 7.01 -4.67 13.70
CA ARG A 149 7.80 -5.82 13.29
C ARG A 149 7.92 -6.88 14.38
N GLY A 150 7.85 -8.16 14.00
CA GLY A 150 8.04 -9.31 14.89
C GLY A 150 6.93 -9.50 15.94
N ARG A 151 5.79 -8.84 15.74
CA ARG A 151 4.56 -9.06 16.51
C ARG A 151 3.80 -10.23 15.86
N HIS A 152 3.20 -11.09 16.70
CA HIS A 152 2.43 -12.27 16.30
C HIS A 152 1.19 -12.40 17.19
#